data_AF-A0A2N7Y8G2-F1
#
_entry.id   AF-A0A2N7Y8G2-F1
#
_cell.length_a   1.000
_cell.length_b   1.000
_cell.length_c   1.000
_cell.angle_alpha   90.00
_cell.angle_beta   90.00
_cell.angle_gamma   90.00
#
_symmetry.space_group_name_H-M   'P 1'
#
loop_
_entity.id
_entity.type
_entity.pdbx_description
1 polymer ?
#
loop_
_entity_poly.entity_id
_entity_poly.type
_entity_poly.pdbx_seq_one_letter_code
_entity_poly.pdbx_strand_id
1 'polypeptide(L)'
;MLEIDDPDRAEAWMSEKLAAKEKVMGFGHRVYKNGDSRVPTMKQALLDVAAATDGEKWVQMYEILEKTMVSATGIKPNLDFPTGPA
;
A
#
# COMPACT_ATOMS: atom_id res chain seq x y z
N MET A 1 -3.09 5.83 -4.53
CA MET A 1 -2.87 4.98 -5.73
C MET A 1 -3.34 5.70 -6.99
N LEU A 2 -4.52 6.31 -7.00
CA LEU A 2 -4.99 7.11 -8.15
C LEU A 2 -4.01 8.22 -8.62
N GLU A 3 -3.26 8.85 -7.72
CA GLU A 3 -2.24 9.86 -8.09
C GLU A 3 -1.08 9.27 -8.92
N ILE A 4 -0.73 8.02 -8.63
CA ILE A 4 0.38 7.32 -9.28
C ILE A 4 -0.10 6.76 -10.63
N ASP A 5 -1.26 6.07 -10.61
CA ASP A 5 -1.94 5.45 -11.76
C ASP A 5 -1.04 4.68 -12.72
N ASP A 6 0.08 4.15 -12.24
CA ASP A 6 1.06 3.42 -13.03
C ASP A 6 2.00 2.64 -12.08
N PRO A 7 2.04 1.30 -12.13
CA PRO A 7 2.96 0.50 -11.33
C PRO A 7 4.42 0.93 -11.48
N ASP A 8 4.84 1.32 -12.68
CA ASP A 8 6.24 1.67 -12.97
C ASP A 8 6.67 2.97 -12.26
N ARG A 9 5.70 3.80 -11.86
CA ARG A 9 5.92 5.05 -11.13
C ARG A 9 5.84 4.89 -9.61
N ALA A 10 5.33 3.77 -9.11
CA ALA A 10 4.97 3.59 -7.71
C ALA A 10 6.19 3.62 -6.76
N GLU A 11 7.29 2.96 -7.13
CA GLU A 11 8.51 2.93 -6.31
C GLU A 11 9.17 4.30 -6.22
N ALA A 12 9.29 5.00 -7.35
CA ALA A 12 9.86 6.34 -7.42
C ALA A 12 9.02 7.33 -6.59
N TRP A 13 7.69 7.30 -6.76
CA TRP A 13 6.77 8.14 -5.99
C TRP A 13 6.92 7.92 -4.48
N MET A 14 6.96 6.66 -4.02
CA MET A 14 7.13 6.36 -2.60
C MET A 14 8.49 6.86 -2.10
N SER A 15 9.56 6.64 -2.87
CA SER A 15 10.91 7.03 -2.52
C SER A 15 11.05 8.55 -2.37
N GLU A 16 10.44 9.31 -3.28
CA GLU A 16 10.38 10.77 -3.24
C GLU A 16 9.63 11.29 -2.01
N LYS A 17 8.44 10.74 -1.71
CA LYS A 17 7.66 11.10 -0.51
C LYS A 17 8.45 10.84 0.76
N LEU A 18 9.12 9.69 0.86
CA LEU A 18 9.96 9.34 2.00
C LEU A 18 11.16 10.26 2.15
N ALA A 19 11.85 10.58 1.06
CA ALA A 19 12.98 11.52 1.06
C ALA A 19 12.56 12.93 1.50
N ALA A 20 11.36 13.36 1.10
CA ALA A 20 10.75 14.62 1.51
C ALA A 20 10.18 14.59 2.94
N LYS A 21 10.23 13.44 3.63
CA LYS A 21 9.59 13.21 4.95
C LYS A 21 8.10 13.49 4.95
N GLU A 22 7.46 13.32 3.80
CA GLU A 22 6.02 13.46 3.67
C GLU A 22 5.32 12.25 4.27
N LYS A 23 4.14 12.50 4.84
CA LYS A 23 3.31 11.43 5.40
C LYS A 23 2.66 10.65 4.25
N VAL A 24 2.92 9.35 4.21
CA VAL A 24 2.23 8.41 3.32
C VAL A 24 1.07 7.78 4.07
N MET A 25 -0.15 7.94 3.54
CA MET A 25 -1.38 7.40 4.14
C MET A 25 -1.45 5.87 3.97
N GLY A 26 -2.19 5.19 4.87
CA GLY A 26 -2.33 3.72 4.86
C GLY A 26 -1.20 2.97 5.58
N PHE A 27 -0.21 3.66 6.15
CA PHE A 27 0.91 3.03 6.85
C PHE A 27 0.99 3.41 8.31
N GLY A 28 1.42 2.45 9.12
CA GLY A 28 1.62 2.61 10.54
C GLY A 28 0.32 2.58 11.35
N HIS A 29 0.47 2.24 12.63
CA HIS A 29 -0.65 2.15 13.55
C HIS A 29 -0.19 2.55 14.95
N ARG A 30 -0.99 3.36 15.66
CA ARG A 30 -0.63 3.82 17.02
C ARG A 30 -0.55 2.66 18.01
N VAL A 31 -1.51 1.74 17.91
CA VAL A 31 -1.66 0.56 18.80
C VAL A 31 -0.86 -0.66 18.30
N TYR A 32 -1.20 -1.23 17.14
CA TYR A 32 -0.50 -2.40 16.59
C TYR A 32 0.99 -2.15 16.32
N LYS A 33 1.85 -2.98 16.91
CA LYS A 33 3.32 -2.87 16.75
C LYS A 33 3.90 -3.85 15.73
N ASN A 34 3.24 -4.98 15.50
CA ASN A 34 3.73 -6.05 14.64
C ASN A 34 2.99 -6.16 13.29
N GLY A 35 2.16 -5.16 12.97
CA GLY A 35 1.27 -5.16 11.81
C GLY A 35 -0.19 -5.12 12.25
N ASP A 36 -1.03 -4.48 11.44
CA ASP A 36 -2.47 -4.42 11.66
C ASP A 36 -3.10 -5.77 11.31
N SER A 37 -3.76 -6.40 12.28
CA SER A 37 -4.34 -7.74 12.12
C SER A 37 -5.46 -7.80 11.09
N ARG A 38 -5.98 -6.65 10.65
CA ARG A 38 -7.06 -6.56 9.67
C ARG A 38 -6.55 -6.53 8.23
N VAL A 39 -5.28 -6.20 8.02
CA VAL A 39 -4.67 -6.11 6.69
C VAL A 39 -4.73 -7.43 5.93
N PRO A 40 -4.42 -8.61 6.52
CA PRO A 40 -4.48 -9.86 5.79
C PRO A 40 -5.87 -10.12 5.18
N THR A 41 -6.93 -9.93 5.97
CA THR A 41 -8.32 -10.11 5.51
C THR A 41 -8.67 -9.12 4.40
N MET A 42 -8.33 -7.84 4.55
CA MET A 42 -8.67 -6.84 3.53
C MET A 42 -7.79 -6.94 2.28
N LYS A 43 -6.54 -7.38 2.40
CA LYS A 43 -5.68 -7.68 1.25
C LYS A 43 -6.28 -8.82 0.43
N GLN A 44 -6.83 -9.86 1.09
CA GLN A 44 -7.55 -10.91 0.36
C GLN A 44 -8.75 -10.36 -0.40
N ALA A 45 -9.58 -9.51 0.24
CA ALA A 45 -10.71 -8.88 -0.44
C ALA A 45 -10.28 -8.01 -1.64
N LEU A 46 -9.16 -7.27 -1.52
CA LEU A 46 -8.58 -6.52 -2.62
C LEU A 46 -8.22 -7.43 -3.80
N LEU A 47 -7.57 -8.57 -3.53
CA LEU A 47 -7.19 -9.53 -4.57
C LEU A 47 -8.41 -10.13 -5.26
N ASP A 48 -9.45 -10.48 -4.48
CA ASP A 48 -10.69 -11.04 -5.00
C ASP A 48 -11.41 -10.05 -5.92
N VAL A 49 -11.47 -8.76 -5.54
CA VAL A 49 -12.04 -7.69 -6.37
C VAL A 49 -11.21 -7.47 -7.62
N ALA A 50 -9.88 -7.37 -7.49
CA ALA A 50 -9.00 -7.15 -8.62
C ALA A 50 -9.14 -8.25 -9.69
N ALA A 51 -9.23 -9.51 -9.26
CA ALA A 51 -9.46 -10.64 -10.16
C ALA A 51 -10.82 -10.58 -10.89
N ALA A 52 -11.82 -9.93 -10.30
CA ALA A 52 -13.15 -9.78 -10.88
C ALA A 52 -13.31 -8.54 -11.79
N THR A 53 -12.36 -7.60 -11.74
CA THR A 53 -12.47 -6.28 -12.39
C THR A 53 -11.24 -5.88 -13.21
N ASP A 54 -10.41 -6.82 -13.65
CA ASP A 54 -9.15 -6.55 -14.37
C ASP A 54 -8.24 -5.55 -13.62
N GLY A 55 -8.13 -5.75 -12.30
CA GLY A 55 -7.49 -4.83 -11.35
C GLY A 55 -6.01 -5.11 -11.08
N GLU A 56 -5.31 -5.89 -11.91
CA GLU A 56 -3.92 -6.30 -11.70
C GLU A 56 -2.98 -5.11 -11.48
N LYS A 57 -3.23 -4.00 -12.18
CA LYS A 57 -2.51 -2.74 -12.01
C LYS A 57 -2.50 -2.27 -10.55
N TRP A 58 -3.64 -2.35 -9.87
CA TRP A 58 -3.77 -1.91 -8.47
C TRP A 58 -3.05 -2.86 -7.52
N VAL A 59 -3.08 -4.16 -7.79
CA VAL A 59 -2.35 -5.17 -7.03
C VAL A 59 -0.85 -4.95 -7.13
N GLN A 60 -0.33 -4.74 -8.33
CA GLN A 60 1.10 -4.44 -8.54
C GLN A 60 1.53 -3.18 -7.80
N MET A 61 0.73 -2.11 -7.90
CA MET A 61 1.00 -0.88 -7.15
C MET A 61 0.97 -1.10 -5.64
N TYR A 62 0.00 -1.85 -5.13
CA TYR A 62 -0.08 -2.21 -3.71
C TYR A 62 1.20 -2.89 -3.24
N GLU A 63 1.67 -3.90 -3.96
CA GLU A 63 2.85 -4.68 -3.61
C GLU A 63 4.13 -3.86 -3.65
N ILE A 64 4.30 -3.03 -4.67
CA ILE A 64 5.46 -2.13 -4.80
C ILE A 64 5.49 -1.16 -3.62
N LEU A 65 4.39 -0.47 -3.35
CA LEU A 65 4.31 0.52 -2.28
C LEU A 65 4.48 -0.13 -0.89
N GLU A 66 3.87 -1.29 -0.64
CA GLU A 66 4.06 -2.06 0.59
C GLU A 66 5.53 -2.42 0.80
N LYS A 67 6.16 -3.01 -0.22
CA LYS A 67 7.56 -3.45 -0.18
C LYS A 67 8.51 -2.27 0.05
N THR A 68 8.34 -1.17 -0.69
CA THR A 68 9.20 0.01 -0.58
C THR A 68 9.09 0.65 0.81
N MET A 69 7.87 0.82 1.34
CA MET A 69 7.69 1.38 2.69
C MET A 69 8.33 0.49 3.76
N VAL A 70 8.06 -0.81 3.73
CA VAL A 70 8.58 -1.76 4.73
C VAL A 70 10.11 -1.82 4.67
N SER A 71 10.69 -1.84 3.46
CA SER A 71 12.16 -1.91 3.29
C SER A 71 12.85 -0.63 3.77
N ALA A 72 12.25 0.54 3.51
CA ALA A 72 12.86 1.82 3.86
C ALA A 72 12.68 2.21 5.34
N THR A 73 11.58 1.80 5.97
CA THR A 73 11.19 2.33 7.30
C THR A 73 10.83 1.26 8.33
N GLY A 74 10.56 0.02 7.92
CA GLY A 74 9.98 -1.02 8.76
C GLY A 74 8.49 -0.80 9.10
N ILE A 75 7.87 0.28 8.60
CA ILE A 75 6.46 0.59 8.86
C ILE A 75 5.58 -0.29 7.98
N LYS A 76 4.69 -1.05 8.61
CA LYS A 76 3.74 -1.94 7.95
C LYS A 76 2.44 -1.21 7.57
N PRO A 77 1.71 -1.69 6.55
CA PRO A 77 0.39 -1.15 6.22
C PRO A 77 -0.59 -1.30 7.39
N ASN A 78 -1.59 -0.43 7.41
CA ASN A 78 -2.78 -0.53 8.24
C ASN A 78 -4.00 -0.86 7.37
N LEU A 79 -5.16 -1.04 8.03
CA LEU A 79 -6.43 -1.36 7.36
C LEU A 79 -6.74 -0.50 6.13
N ASP A 80 -6.42 0.81 6.17
CA ASP A 80 -6.84 1.75 5.13
C ASP A 80 -6.10 1.53 3.80
N PHE A 81 -4.96 0.85 3.82
CA PHE A 81 -4.13 0.64 2.63
C PHE A 81 -4.75 -0.33 1.62
N PRO A 82 -5.16 -1.56 2.00
CA PRO A 82 -5.86 -2.47 1.08
C PRO A 82 -7.26 -1.99 0.69
N THR A 83 -7.87 -1.07 1.45
CA THR A 83 -9.15 -0.45 1.09
C THR A 83 -9.00 0.82 0.25
N GLY A 84 -7.77 1.24 -0.02
CA GLY A 84 -7.43 2.52 -0.64
C GLY A 84 -7.54 2.65 -2.17
N PRO A 85 -7.68 1.60 -3.00
CA PRO A 85 -8.13 1.79 -4.37
C PRO A 85 -9.64 2.06 -4.35
N ALA A 86 -10.00 3.29 -4.01
CA ALA A 86 -11.31 3.89 -4.21
C ALA A 86 -11.11 5.20 -4.99
#